data_AF-A0A963RH64-F1
#
_entry.id   AF-A0A963RH64-F1
#
_cell.length_a   1.000
_cell.length_b   1.000
_cell.length_c   1.000
_cell.angle_alpha   90.00
_cell.angle_beta   90.00
_cell.angle_gamma   90.00
#
_symmetry.space_group_name_H-M   'P 1'
#
loop_
_entity.id
_entity.type
_entity.pdbx_description
1 polymer ?
#
loop_
_entity_poly.entity_id
_entity_poly.type
_entity_poly.pdbx_seq_one_letter_code
_entity_poly.pdbx_strand_id
1 'polypeptide(L)'
;MTQAFVLPRRSRGKPGELPLAVGLVLMLAAPMVIAIVASQDRENAMLMDQGVVSPARVAGHSTREEGYVDRRGRPRVRTVHYAVLDYDPAAVLPYREWRRHGGGMAAGSLATGHAEIEISAASVQQMPVGQATNVVYIPGDAASIALVGQLEYEGSWTYHLWHYLAMGAVFVAGLAMAVAGFRRRFG
;
A
#
# COMPACT_ATOMS: atom_id res chain seq x y z
N MET A 1 16.51 -16.77 58.69
CA MET A 1 15.07 -16.75 58.35
C MET A 1 14.94 -16.23 56.93
N THR A 2 14.73 -17.11 55.96
CA THR A 2 14.70 -16.78 54.53
C THR A 2 13.24 -16.72 54.08
N GLN A 3 12.73 -15.53 53.77
CA GLN A 3 11.38 -15.36 53.23
C GLN A 3 11.39 -15.78 51.75
N ALA A 4 10.64 -16.83 51.42
CA ALA A 4 10.46 -17.28 50.04
C ALA A 4 9.59 -16.27 49.27
N PHE A 5 10.12 -15.73 48.18
CA PHE A 5 9.42 -14.84 47.26
C PHE A 5 8.38 -15.66 46.48
N VAL A 6 7.10 -15.55 46.85
CA VAL A 6 6.00 -16.22 46.15
C VAL A 6 5.66 -15.40 44.89
N LEU A 7 5.97 -15.94 43.72
CA LEU A 7 5.58 -15.32 42.44
C LEU A 7 4.04 -15.20 42.36
N PRO A 8 3.49 -14.04 41.93
CA PRO A 8 2.06 -13.88 41.82
C PRO A 8 1.46 -14.90 40.85
N ARG A 9 0.38 -15.55 41.29
CA ARG A 9 -0.35 -16.59 40.56
C ARG A 9 -0.81 -16.01 39.23
N ARG A 10 -0.24 -16.50 38.12
CA ARG A 10 -0.66 -16.14 36.75
C ARG A 10 -2.16 -16.42 36.63
N SER A 11 -2.98 -15.37 36.50
CA SER A 11 -4.42 -15.54 36.28
C SER A 11 -4.59 -16.23 34.92
N ARG A 12 -4.98 -17.51 34.93
CA ARG A 12 -5.47 -18.15 33.72
C ARG A 12 -6.75 -17.40 33.33
N GLY A 13 -6.71 -16.70 32.19
CA GLY A 13 -7.87 -15.95 31.66
C GLY A 13 -9.09 -16.86 31.51
N LYS A 14 -10.29 -16.28 31.49
CA LYS A 14 -11.53 -17.07 31.47
C LYS A 14 -11.63 -17.86 30.16
N PRO A 15 -12.17 -19.08 30.16
CA PRO A 15 -12.36 -19.85 28.94
C PRO A 15 -13.17 -19.02 27.93
N GLY A 16 -12.69 -18.95 26.69
CA GLY A 16 -13.34 -18.22 25.60
C GLY A 16 -12.99 -16.72 25.47
N GLU A 17 -12.30 -16.09 26.43
CA GLU A 17 -11.96 -14.66 26.32
C GLU A 17 -11.01 -14.35 25.16
N LEU A 18 -9.98 -15.17 24.97
CA LEU A 18 -8.99 -14.99 23.90
C LEU A 18 -9.58 -15.12 22.49
N PRO A 19 -10.32 -16.19 22.13
CA PRO A 19 -10.96 -16.27 20.81
C PRO A 19 -12.02 -15.18 20.59
N LEU A 20 -12.72 -14.73 21.65
CA LEU A 20 -13.68 -13.65 21.54
C LEU A 20 -12.99 -12.30 21.24
N ALA A 21 -11.91 -11.98 21.96
CA ALA A 21 -11.12 -10.77 21.72
C ALA A 21 -10.49 -10.78 20.32
N VAL A 22 -9.88 -11.89 19.91
CA VAL A 22 -9.28 -12.04 18.57
C VAL A 22 -10.36 -11.91 17.49
N GLY A 23 -11.52 -12.54 17.67
CA GLY A 23 -12.63 -12.48 16.73
C GLY A 23 -13.12 -11.04 16.50
N LEU A 24 -13.34 -10.29 17.58
CA LEU A 24 -13.72 -8.88 17.52
C LEU A 24 -12.67 -8.01 16.83
N VAL A 25 -11.38 -8.21 17.14
CA VAL A 25 -10.29 -7.46 16.48
C VAL A 25 -10.27 -7.71 14.99
N LEU A 26 -10.42 -8.96 14.54
CA LEU A 26 -10.46 -9.30 13.11
C LEU A 26 -11.68 -8.68 12.40
N MET A 27 -12.84 -8.68 13.05
CA MET A 27 -14.05 -8.04 12.52
C MET A 27 -13.93 -6.51 12.41
N LEU A 28 -13.15 -5.87 13.28
CA LEU A 28 -12.87 -4.43 13.22
C LEU A 28 -11.74 -4.07 12.25
N ALA A 29 -10.76 -4.96 12.06
CA ALA A 29 -9.65 -4.73 11.13
C ALA A 29 -10.12 -4.70 9.67
N ALA A 30 -11.06 -5.58 9.29
CA ALA A 30 -11.58 -5.66 7.93
C ALA A 30 -12.14 -4.32 7.39
N PRO A 31 -13.08 -3.62 8.07
CA PRO A 31 -13.60 -2.33 7.58
C PRO A 31 -12.55 -1.22 7.59
N MET A 32 -11.59 -1.25 8.53
CA MET A 32 -10.50 -0.26 8.57
C MET A 32 -9.58 -0.38 7.35
N VAL A 33 -9.22 -1.59 6.95
CA VAL A 33 -8.41 -1.80 5.74
C VAL A 33 -9.17 -1.41 4.48
N ILE A 34 -10.48 -1.71 4.41
CA ILE A 34 -11.33 -1.25 3.29
C ILE A 34 -11.33 0.28 3.18
N ALA A 35 -11.36 1.00 4.31
CA ALA A 35 -11.32 2.46 4.30
C ALA A 35 -10.00 3.02 3.75
N ILE A 36 -8.87 2.36 4.02
CA ILE A 36 -7.55 2.73 3.49
C ILE A 36 -7.46 2.47 1.98
N VAL A 37 -7.93 1.29 1.54
CA VAL A 37 -7.98 0.99 0.10
C VAL A 37 -8.88 2.00 -0.62
N ALA A 38 -10.05 2.32 -0.05
CA ALA A 38 -10.97 3.29 -0.63
C ALA A 38 -10.42 4.73 -0.68
N SER A 39 -9.48 5.12 0.19
CA SER A 39 -8.81 6.42 0.08
C SER A 39 -7.80 6.44 -1.05
N GLN A 40 -7.01 5.36 -1.20
CA GLN A 40 -6.08 5.21 -2.32
C GLN A 40 -6.82 5.19 -3.66
N ASP A 41 -7.98 4.54 -3.72
CA ASP A 41 -8.83 4.49 -4.91
C ASP A 41 -9.28 5.88 -5.37
N ARG A 42 -9.50 6.82 -4.43
CA ARG A 42 -9.88 8.19 -4.79
C ARG A 42 -8.72 8.96 -5.41
N GLU A 43 -7.52 8.83 -4.84
CA GLU A 43 -6.31 9.46 -5.39
C GLU A 43 -6.02 8.91 -6.79
N ASN A 44 -6.08 7.59 -6.94
CA ASN A 44 -5.94 6.92 -8.23
C ASN A 44 -7.02 7.35 -9.23
N ALA A 45 -8.28 7.47 -8.80
CA ALA A 45 -9.35 7.94 -9.66
C ALA A 45 -9.15 9.40 -10.11
N MET A 46 -8.63 10.27 -9.23
CA MET A 46 -8.29 11.65 -9.58
C MET A 46 -7.17 11.69 -10.63
N LEU A 47 -6.15 10.85 -10.50
CA LEU A 47 -5.10 10.72 -11.52
C LEU A 47 -5.62 10.21 -12.86
N MET A 48 -6.56 9.26 -12.86
CA MET A 48 -7.17 8.76 -14.09
C MET A 48 -8.13 9.76 -14.76
N ASP A 49 -8.72 10.66 -13.98
CA ASP A 49 -9.69 11.66 -14.46
C ASP A 49 -9.01 12.95 -14.93
N GLN A 50 -8.07 13.47 -14.14
CA GLN A 50 -7.47 14.80 -14.31
C GLN A 50 -5.97 14.74 -14.62
N GLY A 51 -5.35 13.57 -14.48
CA GLY A 51 -3.92 13.40 -14.70
C GLY A 51 -3.54 13.47 -16.17
N VAL A 52 -2.33 13.96 -16.39
CA VAL A 52 -1.63 13.89 -17.67
C VAL A 52 -0.51 12.87 -17.56
N VAL A 53 -0.25 12.20 -18.67
CA VAL A 53 0.82 11.21 -18.79
C VAL A 53 1.99 11.86 -19.51
N SER A 54 3.19 11.66 -18.99
CA SER A 54 4.44 12.08 -19.61
C SER A 54 5.36 10.88 -19.81
N PRO A 55 6.13 10.82 -20.93
CA PRO A 55 7.21 9.88 -21.06
C PRO A 55 8.26 10.19 -19.99
N ALA A 56 8.79 9.13 -19.40
CA ALA A 56 9.79 9.19 -18.35
C ALA A 56 10.90 8.16 -18.59
N ARG A 57 12.05 8.40 -17.98
CA ARG A 57 13.18 7.49 -17.99
C ARG A 57 13.67 7.29 -16.59
N VAL A 58 14.00 6.04 -16.25
CA VAL A 58 14.64 5.74 -14.96
C VAL A 58 16.05 6.33 -14.97
N ALA A 59 16.25 7.41 -14.22
CA ALA A 59 17.55 8.06 -14.06
C ALA A 59 18.41 7.34 -13.02
N GLY A 60 17.77 6.75 -12.01
CA GLY A 60 18.46 6.08 -10.93
C GLY A 60 17.51 5.39 -9.95
N HIS A 61 18.13 4.78 -8.94
CA HIS A 61 17.43 4.25 -7.78
C HIS A 61 18.02 4.88 -6.53
N SER A 62 17.15 5.21 -5.59
CA SER A 62 17.49 5.75 -4.28
C SER A 62 16.95 4.80 -3.22
N THR A 63 17.66 4.68 -2.11
CA THR A 63 17.20 3.91 -0.95
C THR A 63 17.30 4.78 0.28
N ARG A 64 16.20 4.88 1.03
CA ARG A 64 16.15 5.60 2.30
C ARG A 64 15.87 4.62 3.42
N GLU A 65 16.64 4.73 4.49
CA GLU A 65 16.36 4.02 5.73
C GLU A 65 15.45 4.87 6.60
N GLU A 66 14.25 4.37 6.87
CA GLU A 66 13.30 5.02 7.77
C GLU A 66 13.28 4.30 9.11
N GLY A 67 13.60 5.05 10.16
CA GLY A 67 13.49 4.59 11.53
C GLY A 67 12.03 4.59 11.98
N TYR A 68 11.57 3.46 12.53
CA TYR A 68 10.27 3.36 13.18
C TYR A 68 10.40 2.61 14.50
N VAL A 69 9.46 2.85 15.42
CA VAL A 69 9.41 2.13 16.70
C VAL A 69 8.43 0.97 16.57
N ASP A 70 8.89 -0.25 16.84
CA ASP A 70 8.01 -1.40 16.83
C ASP A 70 7.02 -1.37 18.00
N ARG A 71 6.00 -2.24 17.96
CA ARG A 71 4.97 -2.33 19.03
C ARG A 71 5.54 -2.68 20.41
N ARG A 72 6.82 -3.07 20.51
CA ARG A 72 7.53 -3.38 21.76
C ARG A 72 8.46 -2.26 22.19
N GLY A 73 8.38 -1.09 21.55
CA GLY A 73 9.19 0.08 21.86
C GLY A 73 10.63 -0.02 21.35
N ARG A 74 10.96 -0.99 20.48
CA ARG A 74 12.32 -1.14 19.96
C ARG A 74 12.48 -0.35 18.66
N PRO A 75 13.58 0.40 18.49
CA PRO A 75 13.88 1.04 17.23
C PRO A 75 14.12 -0.04 16.16
N ARG A 76 13.48 0.13 15.02
CA ARG A 76 13.63 -0.66 13.81
C ARG A 76 13.90 0.26 12.65
N VAL A 77 14.50 -0.29 11.61
CA VAL A 77 14.76 0.40 10.36
C VAL A 77 14.03 -0.35 9.27
N ARG A 78 13.32 0.37 8.40
CA ARG A 78 12.80 -0.14 7.14
C ARG A 78 13.58 0.52 6.02
N THR A 79 14.04 -0.28 5.06
CA THR A 79 14.56 0.23 3.79
C THR A 79 13.38 0.52 2.86
N VAL A 80 13.29 1.76 2.41
CA VAL A 80 12.33 2.23 1.39
C VAL A 80 13.10 2.44 0.10
N HIS A 81 12.58 1.89 -1.00
CA HIS A 81 13.21 1.98 -2.31
C HIS A 81 12.46 3.01 -3.16
N TYR A 82 13.20 3.83 -3.89
CA TYR A 82 12.68 4.87 -4.75
C TYR A 82 13.25 4.74 -6.16
N ALA A 83 12.41 4.95 -7.17
CA ALA A 83 12.83 5.19 -8.54
C ALA A 83 12.96 6.70 -8.76
N VAL A 84 14.12 7.12 -9.25
CA VAL A 84 14.34 8.50 -9.71
C VAL A 84 14.04 8.54 -11.20
N LEU A 85 13.10 9.39 -11.58
CA LEU A 85 12.57 9.47 -12.94
C LEU A 85 12.80 10.86 -13.52
N ASP A 86 13.36 10.88 -14.71
CA ASP A 86 13.44 12.06 -15.56
C ASP A 86 12.27 12.03 -16.54
N TYR A 87 11.40 13.04 -16.52
CA TYR A 87 10.23 13.10 -17.39
C TYR A 87 10.15 14.43 -18.13
N ASP A 88 9.52 14.43 -19.31
CA ASP A 88 9.37 15.62 -20.15
C ASP A 88 8.02 16.32 -19.89
N PRO A 89 7.98 17.41 -19.11
CA PRO A 89 6.73 18.10 -18.78
C PRO A 89 6.07 18.77 -19.98
N ALA A 90 6.76 18.87 -21.14
CA ALA A 90 6.19 19.39 -22.38
C ALA A 90 5.50 18.30 -23.21
N ALA A 91 5.91 17.03 -23.06
CA ALA A 91 5.35 15.89 -23.77
C ALA A 91 4.22 15.25 -22.95
N VAL A 92 3.09 15.95 -22.81
CA VAL A 92 1.97 15.51 -21.98
C VAL A 92 0.75 15.12 -22.81
N LEU A 93 0.08 14.06 -22.39
CA LEU A 93 -1.20 13.65 -22.96
C LEU A 93 -2.20 13.35 -21.83
N PRO A 94 -3.46 13.81 -21.88
CA PRO A 94 -4.46 13.42 -20.89
C PRO A 94 -4.55 11.89 -20.75
N TYR A 95 -4.64 11.38 -19.52
CA TYR A 95 -4.61 9.94 -19.24
C TYR A 95 -5.65 9.15 -20.07
N ARG A 96 -6.85 9.71 -20.22
CA ARG A 96 -7.92 9.11 -21.03
C ARG A 96 -7.56 8.97 -22.51
N GLU A 97 -6.86 9.95 -23.07
CA GLU A 97 -6.42 9.93 -24.46
C GLU A 97 -5.26 8.96 -24.63
N TRP A 98 -4.28 9.00 -23.71
CA TRP A 98 -3.16 8.06 -23.66
C TRP A 98 -3.62 6.61 -23.68
N ARG A 99 -4.61 6.29 -22.83
CA ARG A 99 -5.19 4.95 -22.76
C ARG A 99 -5.91 4.56 -24.05
N ARG A 100 -6.61 5.49 -24.71
CA ARG A 100 -7.29 5.26 -26.01
C ARG A 100 -6.29 4.98 -27.14
N HIS A 101 -5.10 5.57 -27.09
CA HIS A 101 -4.03 5.35 -28.07
C HIS A 101 -3.20 4.08 -27.81
N GLY A 102 -3.64 3.20 -26.89
CA GLY A 102 -2.95 1.94 -26.59
C GLY A 102 -1.72 2.11 -25.70
N GLY A 103 -1.61 3.24 -24.99
CA GLY A 103 -0.59 3.44 -23.96
C GLY A 103 0.82 3.81 -24.46
N GLY A 104 0.97 4.02 -25.77
CA GLY A 104 2.22 4.47 -26.37
C GLY A 104 2.35 5.99 -26.37
N MET A 105 3.50 6.51 -25.95
CA MET A 105 3.92 7.88 -26.27
C MET A 105 5.25 7.85 -27.01
N ALA A 106 5.42 8.76 -27.95
CA ALA A 106 6.72 9.02 -28.54
C ALA A 106 7.67 9.55 -27.45
N ALA A 107 8.91 9.09 -27.45
CA ALA A 107 9.92 9.60 -26.54
C ALA A 107 10.10 11.11 -26.80
N GLY A 108 9.73 11.93 -25.82
CA GLY A 108 9.93 13.38 -25.85
C GLY A 108 11.41 13.76 -25.82
N SER A 109 11.76 14.94 -26.33
CA SER A 109 13.12 15.46 -26.20
C SER A 109 13.35 15.82 -24.73
N LEU A 110 14.29 15.15 -24.07
CA LEU A 110 14.58 15.26 -22.62
C LEU A 110 14.65 16.73 -22.13
N ALA A 111 13.51 17.27 -21.69
CA ALA A 111 13.42 18.44 -20.82
C ALA A 111 13.17 17.89 -19.42
N THR A 112 14.15 18.00 -18.52
CA THR A 112 14.24 17.12 -17.34
C THR A 112 13.45 17.64 -16.13
N GLY A 113 12.14 17.38 -16.11
CA GLY A 113 11.40 17.27 -14.86
C GLY A 113 11.91 16.08 -14.06
N HIS A 114 12.01 16.21 -12.73
CA HIS A 114 12.52 15.15 -11.86
C HIS A 114 11.43 14.70 -10.89
N ALA A 115 11.29 13.39 -10.70
CA ALA A 115 10.37 12.80 -9.74
C ALA A 115 11.03 11.63 -8.99
N GLU A 116 10.71 11.50 -7.70
CA GLU A 116 11.11 10.35 -6.88
C GLU A 116 9.84 9.61 -6.47
N ILE A 117 9.70 8.35 -6.87
CA ILE A 117 8.50 7.53 -6.62
C ILE A 117 8.89 6.32 -5.79
N GLU A 118 8.19 6.06 -4.68
CA GLU A 118 8.39 4.85 -3.89
C GLU A 118 8.03 3.62 -4.73
N ILE A 119 8.93 2.65 -4.77
CA ILE A 119 8.75 1.38 -5.49
C ILE A 119 9.04 0.20 -4.58
N SER A 120 8.51 -0.97 -4.94
CA SER A 120 8.83 -2.20 -4.22
C SER A 120 10.29 -2.64 -4.48
N ALA A 121 10.89 -3.39 -3.56
CA ALA A 121 12.21 -3.96 -3.75
C ALA A 121 12.31 -4.86 -5.00
N ALA A 122 11.22 -5.54 -5.37
CA ALA A 122 11.15 -6.35 -6.59
C ALA A 122 11.13 -5.47 -7.85
N SER A 123 10.47 -4.31 -7.79
CA SER A 123 10.38 -3.35 -8.90
C SER A 123 11.74 -2.75 -9.27
N VAL A 124 12.68 -2.64 -8.32
CA VAL A 124 14.05 -2.14 -8.60
C VAL A 124 14.74 -2.96 -9.69
N GLN A 125 14.55 -4.28 -9.71
CA GLN A 125 15.15 -5.15 -10.73
C GLN A 125 14.39 -5.12 -12.06
N GLN A 126 13.08 -4.82 -12.00
CA GLN A 126 12.20 -4.76 -13.16
C GLN A 126 12.27 -3.40 -13.88
N MET A 127 12.89 -2.40 -13.24
CA MET A 127 13.02 -1.03 -13.72
C MET A 127 14.49 -0.60 -13.84
N PRO A 128 15.36 -1.26 -14.63
CA PRO A 128 16.74 -0.83 -14.81
C PRO A 128 16.89 0.65 -15.21
N VAL A 129 17.99 1.25 -14.76
CA VAL A 129 18.39 2.60 -15.16
C VAL A 129 18.46 2.69 -16.68
N GLY A 130 17.85 3.74 -17.23
CA GLY A 130 17.75 3.96 -18.66
C GLY A 130 16.52 3.33 -19.31
N GLN A 131 15.68 2.60 -18.58
CA GLN A 131 14.41 2.10 -19.11
C GLN A 131 13.41 3.24 -19.33
N ALA A 132 12.72 3.19 -20.46
CA ALA A 132 11.59 4.07 -20.75
C ALA A 132 10.35 3.59 -19.99
N THR A 133 9.67 4.54 -19.35
CA THR A 133 8.43 4.33 -18.60
C THR A 133 7.51 5.54 -18.80
N ASN A 134 6.32 5.50 -18.22
CA ASN A 134 5.39 6.63 -18.23
C ASN A 134 5.01 6.98 -16.80
N VAL A 135 4.98 8.28 -16.51
CA VAL A 135 4.46 8.83 -15.25
C VAL A 135 3.15 9.52 -15.50
N VAL A 136 2.27 9.51 -14.51
CA VAL A 136 1.03 10.25 -14.49
C VAL A 136 1.03 11.19 -13.30
N TYR A 137 0.61 12.43 -13.52
CA TYR A 137 0.52 13.44 -12.47
C TYR A 137 -0.57 14.46 -12.81
N ILE A 138 -1.05 15.19 -11.81
CA ILE A 138 -1.98 16.30 -12.00
C ILE A 138 -1.15 17.59 -12.13
N PRO A 139 -1.29 18.34 -13.24
CA PRO A 139 -0.58 19.61 -13.41
C PRO A 139 -0.90 20.58 -12.26
N GLY A 140 0.13 21.12 -11.62
CA GLY A 140 0.00 22.01 -10.47
C GLY A 140 -0.06 21.32 -9.11
N ASP A 141 -0.11 19.97 -9.06
CA ASP A 141 0.00 19.18 -7.84
C ASP A 141 1.19 18.21 -7.92
N ALA A 142 2.34 18.67 -7.42
CA ALA A 142 3.58 17.89 -7.41
C ALA A 142 3.51 16.63 -6.52
N ALA A 143 2.55 16.53 -5.60
CA ALA A 143 2.40 15.36 -4.73
C ALA A 143 1.68 14.19 -5.43
N SER A 144 1.00 14.45 -6.54
CA SER A 144 0.14 13.49 -7.23
C SER A 144 0.87 12.58 -8.24
N ILE A 145 2.21 12.57 -8.27
CA ILE A 145 2.94 11.82 -9.30
C ILE A 145 3.00 10.31 -9.00
N ALA A 146 2.63 9.49 -9.98
CA ALA A 146 2.64 8.03 -9.89
C ALA A 146 3.16 7.38 -11.18
N LEU A 147 3.57 6.12 -11.09
CA LEU A 147 3.86 5.29 -12.27
C LEU A 147 2.56 4.83 -12.90
N VAL A 148 2.45 4.93 -14.23
CA VAL A 148 1.24 4.50 -14.94
C VAL A 148 0.96 3.01 -14.74
N GLY A 149 2.00 2.17 -14.78
CA GLY A 149 1.84 0.73 -14.56
C GLY A 149 1.35 0.39 -13.15
N GLN A 150 1.75 1.18 -12.14
CA GLN A 150 1.24 1.02 -10.78
C GLN A 150 -0.21 1.48 -10.68
N LEU A 151 -0.53 2.63 -11.27
CA LEU A 151 -1.90 3.16 -11.32
C LEU A 151 -2.87 2.17 -12.00
N GLU A 152 -2.46 1.56 -13.11
CA GLU A 152 -3.27 0.55 -13.81
C GLU A 152 -3.43 -0.75 -13.01
N TYR A 153 -2.38 -1.18 -12.31
CA TYR A 153 -2.43 -2.36 -11.46
C TYR A 153 -3.35 -2.16 -10.25
N GLU A 154 -3.19 -1.05 -9.54
CA GLU A 154 -3.98 -0.72 -8.35
C GLU A 154 -5.44 -0.43 -8.69
N GLY A 155 -5.72 0.21 -9.83
CA GLY A 155 -7.08 0.41 -10.33
C GLY A 155 -7.69 -0.82 -11.03
N SER A 156 -6.99 -1.97 -11.05
CA SER A 156 -7.50 -3.16 -11.72
C SER A 156 -8.58 -3.87 -10.90
N TRP A 157 -9.61 -4.37 -11.57
CA TRP A 157 -10.65 -5.16 -10.90
C TRP A 157 -10.09 -6.37 -10.15
N THR A 158 -9.04 -7.00 -10.70
CA THR A 158 -8.37 -8.14 -10.09
C THR A 158 -7.73 -7.76 -8.75
N TYR A 159 -7.09 -6.59 -8.67
CA TYR A 159 -6.53 -6.07 -7.42
C TYR A 159 -7.63 -5.90 -6.36
N HIS A 160 -8.73 -5.24 -6.73
CA HIS A 160 -9.85 -5.04 -5.80
C HIS A 160 -10.51 -6.36 -5.38
N LEU A 161 -10.70 -7.30 -6.31
CA LEU A 161 -11.30 -8.60 -6.01
C LEU A 161 -10.52 -9.34 -4.93
N TRP A 162 -9.19 -9.44 -5.07
CA TRP A 162 -8.36 -10.12 -4.08
C TRP A 162 -8.41 -9.44 -2.71
N HIS A 163 -8.42 -8.11 -2.67
CA HIS A 163 -8.57 -7.36 -1.43
C HIS A 163 -9.93 -7.62 -0.77
N TYR A 164 -11.03 -7.55 -1.52
CA TYR A 164 -12.36 -7.81 -0.98
C TYR A 164 -12.53 -9.27 -0.51
N LEU A 165 -12.01 -10.24 -1.25
CA LEU A 165 -12.04 -11.65 -0.84
C LEU A 165 -11.25 -11.89 0.45
N ALA A 166 -10.05 -11.32 0.54
CA ALA A 166 -9.23 -11.41 1.75
C ALA A 166 -9.95 -10.79 2.96
N MET A 167 -10.55 -9.62 2.81
CA MET A 167 -11.29 -8.96 3.90
C MET A 167 -12.54 -9.73 4.30
N GLY A 168 -13.28 -10.29 3.33
CA GLY A 168 -14.41 -11.18 3.60
C GLY A 168 -14.00 -12.40 4.41
N ALA A 169 -12.89 -13.05 4.03
CA ALA A 169 -12.36 -14.20 4.75
C ALA A 169 -11.94 -13.85 6.20
N VAL A 170 -11.25 -12.72 6.40
CA VAL A 170 -10.85 -12.23 7.73
C VAL A 170 -12.06 -11.94 8.61
N PHE A 171 -13.09 -11.30 8.05
CA PHE A 171 -14.32 -10.99 8.79
C PHE A 171 -15.05 -12.27 9.21
N VAL A 172 -15.23 -13.23 8.29
CA VAL A 172 -15.91 -14.50 8.59
C VAL A 172 -15.13 -15.33 9.62
N ALA A 173 -13.79 -15.38 9.51
CA ALA A 173 -12.95 -16.02 10.51
C ALA A 173 -13.08 -15.34 11.88
N GLY A 174 -13.10 -14.01 11.91
CA GLY A 174 -13.33 -13.22 13.12
C GLY A 174 -14.68 -13.53 13.78
N LEU A 175 -15.74 -13.57 12.98
CA LEU A 175 -17.09 -13.91 13.43
C LEU A 175 -17.15 -15.33 14.01
N ALA A 176 -16.57 -16.32 13.32
CA ALA A 176 -16.52 -17.70 13.79
C ALA A 176 -15.78 -17.82 15.14
N MET A 177 -14.65 -17.12 15.29
CA MET A 177 -13.92 -17.08 16.56
C MET A 177 -14.71 -16.38 17.68
N ALA A 178 -15.40 -15.28 17.37
CA ALA A 178 -16.25 -14.57 18.33
C ALA A 178 -17.39 -15.46 18.83
N VAL A 179 -18.08 -16.16 17.93
CA VAL A 179 -19.16 -17.11 18.26
C VAL A 179 -18.63 -18.27 19.10
N ALA A 180 -17.49 -18.86 18.72
CA ALA A 180 -16.88 -19.95 19.47
C ALA A 180 -16.43 -19.51 20.87
N GLY A 181 -15.85 -18.31 20.97
CA GLY A 181 -15.44 -17.72 22.25
C GLY A 181 -16.63 -17.41 23.15
N PHE A 182 -17.72 -16.89 22.60
CA PHE A 182 -18.95 -16.62 23.34
C PHE A 182 -19.56 -17.90 23.91
N ARG A 183 -19.68 -18.94 23.08
CA ARG A 183 -20.18 -20.26 23.51
C ARG A 183 -19.33 -20.87 24.63
N ARG A 184 -18.01 -20.74 24.57
CA ARG A 184 -17.12 -21.26 25.62
C ARG A 184 -17.12 -20.44 26.92
N ARG A 185 -17.58 -19.20 26.87
CA ARG A 185 -17.59 -18.29 28.03
C ARG A 185 -18.91 -18.32 28.79
N PHE A 186 -20.02 -18.53 28.07
CA PHE A 186 -21.38 -18.42 28.62
C PHE A 186 -22.24 -19.68 28.44
N GLY A 187 -21.76 -20.68 27.69
CA GLY A 187 -22.41 -21.97 27.53
C GLY A 187 -21.72 -23.09 28.32
#